data_AF-A0A1H5DF62-F1
#
_entry.id   AF-A0A1H5DF62-F1
#
_cell.length_a   1.000
_cell.length_b   1.000
_cell.length_c   1.000
_cell.angle_alpha   90.00
_cell.angle_beta   90.00
_cell.angle_gamma   90.00
#
_symmetry.space_group_name_H-M   'P 1'
#
loop_
_entity.id
_entity.type
_entity.pdbx_description
1 polymer ?
#
loop_
_entity_poly.entity_id
_entity_poly.type
_entity_poly.pdbx_seq_one_letter_code
_entity_poly.pdbx_strand_id
1 'polypeptide(L)'
;MPTRASRLKRVTKHRADALRLRNKKGQLLPHHVPTAASRARVFAARLEGMTKVEIAAELGMHRHTLGEQYATELAEAEAEKGDVAECAIYKQMKAGNTIATLFFLKCKRGWVEAQPGAPPPADVRPLHLTLEVVESPPRGDYDEVIVRPPPPRPVNGDARKPH
;
A
#
# COMPACT_ATOMS: atom_id res chain seq x y z
N MET A 1 11.78 17.24 12.03
CA MET A 1 11.73 17.05 10.55
C MET A 1 12.94 16.23 10.09
N PRO A 2 12.78 15.08 9.41
CA PRO A 2 13.93 14.30 8.93
C PRO A 2 14.68 15.03 7.81
N THR A 3 16.00 15.17 7.95
CA THR A 3 16.88 15.90 7.01
C THR A 3 16.93 15.24 5.62
N ARG A 4 17.17 16.02 4.57
CA ARG A 4 17.31 15.56 3.16
C ARG A 4 18.29 14.36 3.03
N ALA A 5 19.36 14.37 3.81
CA ALA A 5 20.32 13.25 3.91
C ALA A 5 19.70 11.97 4.49
N SER A 6 18.82 12.08 5.49
CA SER A 6 18.11 10.92 6.07
C SER A 6 17.05 10.33 5.13
N ARG A 7 16.50 11.16 4.22
CA ARG A 7 15.55 10.74 3.18
C ARG A 7 16.28 10.00 2.06
N LEU A 8 17.42 10.54 1.60
CA LEU A 8 18.28 9.88 0.62
C LEU A 8 18.87 8.55 1.15
N LYS A 9 19.31 8.51 2.41
CA LYS A 9 19.78 7.26 3.06
C LYS A 9 18.69 6.18 3.16
N ARG A 10 17.42 6.57 3.34
CA ARG A 10 16.29 5.62 3.32
C ARG A 10 16.03 5.08 1.91
N VAL A 11 16.06 5.96 0.90
CA VAL A 11 15.88 5.58 -0.51
C VAL A 11 17.01 4.65 -0.98
N THR A 12 18.26 4.93 -0.62
CA THR A 12 19.40 4.09 -1.00
C THR A 12 19.41 2.76 -0.24
N LYS A 13 18.95 2.71 1.02
CA LYS A 13 18.80 1.47 1.77
C LYS A 13 17.72 0.55 1.18
N HIS A 14 16.57 1.09 0.80
CA HIS A 14 15.53 0.32 0.09
C HIS A 14 16.00 -0.18 -1.28
N ARG A 15 16.81 0.62 -2.00
CA ARG A 15 17.44 0.19 -3.26
C ARG A 15 18.50 -0.90 -3.06
N ALA A 16 19.26 -0.83 -1.95
CA ALA A 16 20.22 -1.86 -1.57
C ALA A 16 19.54 -3.16 -1.11
N ASP A 17 18.38 -3.07 -0.46
CA ASP A 17 17.55 -4.24 -0.11
C ASP A 17 16.90 -4.87 -1.36
N ALA A 18 16.57 -4.07 -2.38
CA ALA A 18 16.16 -4.58 -3.70
C ALA A 18 17.31 -5.29 -4.46
N LEU A 19 18.56 -4.91 -4.22
CA LEU A 19 19.77 -5.59 -4.69
C LEU A 19 20.17 -6.82 -3.84
N ARG A 20 19.46 -7.10 -2.74
CA ARG A 20 19.73 -8.22 -1.81
C ARG A 20 18.83 -9.43 -2.04
N LEU A 21 18.39 -9.63 -3.27
CA LEU A 21 17.87 -10.93 -3.71
C LEU A 21 19.06 -11.87 -3.88
N ARG A 22 19.53 -12.38 -2.75
CA ARG A 22 20.44 -13.50 -2.68
C ARG A 22 19.60 -14.77 -2.54
N ASN A 23 19.85 -15.78 -3.35
CA ASN A 23 19.28 -17.12 -3.10
C ASN A 23 19.73 -17.66 -1.73
N LYS A 24 19.21 -18.81 -1.27
CA LYS A 24 19.65 -19.46 -0.02
C LYS A 24 21.17 -19.74 0.07
N LYS A 25 21.88 -19.61 -1.06
CA LYS A 25 23.34 -19.76 -1.21
C LYS A 25 24.10 -18.42 -1.33
N GLY A 26 23.45 -17.27 -1.14
CA GLY A 26 24.12 -15.97 -1.16
C GLY A 26 24.33 -15.35 -2.55
N GLN A 27 23.82 -15.94 -3.63
CA GLN A 27 24.05 -15.48 -5.01
C GLN A 27 22.94 -14.54 -5.49
N LEU A 28 23.31 -13.46 -6.19
CA LEU A 28 22.35 -12.57 -6.84
C LEU A 28 21.41 -13.39 -7.73
N LEU A 29 20.10 -13.25 -7.53
CA LEU A 29 19.12 -13.91 -8.39
C LEU A 29 19.38 -13.49 -9.85
N PRO A 30 19.45 -14.44 -10.80
CA PRO A 30 19.63 -14.12 -12.20
C PRO A 30 18.54 -13.15 -12.64
N HIS A 31 18.92 -12.11 -13.37
CA HIS A 31 17.97 -11.18 -13.98
C HIS A 31 16.94 -11.99 -14.76
N HIS A 32 15.69 -11.95 -14.30
CA HIS A 32 14.60 -12.64 -14.97
C HIS A 32 14.48 -12.11 -16.40
N VAL A 33 14.34 -13.00 -17.37
CA VAL A 33 14.18 -12.64 -18.78
C VAL A 33 12.71 -12.84 -19.14
N PRO A 34 11.96 -11.77 -19.47
CA PRO A 34 10.55 -11.90 -19.81
C PRO A 34 10.36 -12.68 -21.11
N THR A 35 9.81 -13.88 -21.00
CA THR A 35 9.38 -14.70 -22.16
C THR A 35 7.92 -14.44 -22.50
N ALA A 36 7.50 -14.69 -23.74
CA ALA A 36 6.10 -14.53 -24.15
C ALA A 36 5.13 -15.34 -23.26
N ALA A 37 5.50 -16.57 -22.91
CA ALA A 37 4.72 -17.42 -22.00
C ALA A 37 4.57 -16.80 -20.60
N SER A 38 5.65 -16.24 -20.05
CA SER A 38 5.60 -15.56 -18.75
C SER A 38 4.75 -14.28 -18.78
N ARG A 39 4.77 -13.52 -19.89
CA ARG A 39 3.93 -12.33 -20.08
C ARG A 39 2.45 -12.70 -20.09
N ALA A 40 2.08 -13.71 -20.88
CA ALA A 40 0.71 -14.23 -20.91
C ALA A 40 0.25 -14.72 -19.53
N ARG A 41 1.13 -15.40 -18.78
CA ARG A 41 0.83 -15.85 -17.41
C ARG A 41 0.61 -14.70 -16.44
N VAL A 42 1.46 -13.66 -16.47
CA VAL A 42 1.30 -12.46 -15.61
C VAL A 42 -0.01 -11.74 -15.93
N PHE A 43 -0.32 -11.59 -17.22
CA PHE A 43 -1.57 -10.99 -17.67
C PHE A 43 -2.79 -11.75 -17.15
N ALA A 44 -2.84 -13.07 -17.39
CA ALA A 44 -3.94 -13.92 -16.95
C ALA A 44 -4.10 -13.94 -15.42
N ALA A 45 -3.01 -14.08 -14.67
CA ALA A 45 -3.04 -14.07 -13.21
C ALA A 45 -3.54 -12.72 -12.66
N ARG A 46 -3.18 -11.62 -13.33
CA ARG A 46 -3.68 -10.29 -12.93
C ARG A 46 -5.17 -10.11 -13.23
N LEU A 47 -5.61 -10.60 -14.39
CA LEU A 47 -7.01 -10.62 -14.82
C LEU A 47 -7.89 -11.38 -13.79
N GLU A 48 -7.42 -12.54 -13.34
CA GLU A 48 -8.06 -13.37 -12.30
C GLU A 48 -8.13 -12.69 -10.93
N GLY A 49 -7.25 -11.72 -10.68
CA GLY A 49 -7.28 -10.90 -9.46
C GLY A 49 -6.10 -11.08 -8.52
N MET A 50 -5.09 -11.87 -8.91
CA MET A 50 -3.90 -12.03 -8.09
C MET A 50 -3.16 -10.71 -7.90
N THR A 51 -2.57 -10.56 -6.71
CA THR A 51 -1.75 -9.41 -6.36
C THR A 51 -0.38 -9.49 -7.00
N LYS A 52 0.28 -8.34 -7.20
CA LYS A 52 1.67 -8.29 -7.70
C LYS A 52 2.66 -9.05 -6.79
N VAL A 53 2.31 -9.25 -5.51
CA VAL A 53 3.15 -10.00 -4.56
C VAL A 53 3.02 -11.50 -4.80
N GLU A 54 1.80 -12.00 -4.98
CA GLU A 54 1.54 -13.42 -5.26
C GLU A 54 2.12 -13.84 -6.61
N ILE A 55 1.90 -13.04 -7.66
CA ILE A 55 2.45 -13.29 -9.00
C ILE A 55 3.99 -13.29 -8.97
N ALA A 56 4.60 -12.36 -8.23
CA ALA A 56 6.05 -12.31 -8.09
C ALA A 56 6.58 -13.54 -7.32
N ALA A 57 5.87 -13.98 -6.28
CA ALA A 57 6.23 -15.19 -5.53
C ALA A 57 6.13 -16.45 -6.40
N GLU A 58 5.10 -16.57 -7.23
CA GLU A 58 4.88 -17.69 -8.15
C GLU A 58 5.99 -17.78 -9.22
N LEU A 59 6.45 -16.63 -9.72
CA LEU A 59 7.54 -16.56 -10.70
C LEU A 59 8.93 -16.54 -10.05
N GLY A 60 9.03 -16.61 -8.72
CA GLY A 60 10.29 -16.63 -7.99
C GLY A 60 11.11 -15.34 -8.11
N MET A 61 10.44 -14.19 -8.27
CA MET A 61 11.08 -12.87 -8.42
C MET A 61 10.57 -11.87 -7.39
N HIS A 62 11.19 -10.70 -7.34
CA HIS A 62 10.74 -9.62 -6.48
C HIS A 62 9.67 -8.76 -7.17
N ARG A 63 8.73 -8.26 -6.37
CA ARG A 63 7.63 -7.40 -6.83
C ARG A 63 8.10 -6.20 -7.68
N HIS A 64 9.24 -5.61 -7.34
CA HIS A 64 9.80 -4.48 -8.10
C HIS A 64 10.17 -4.90 -9.52
N THR A 65 10.90 -6.02 -9.66
CA THR A 65 11.32 -6.58 -10.94
C THR A 65 10.11 -6.93 -11.80
N LEU A 66 9.07 -7.52 -11.20
CA LEU A 66 7.79 -7.77 -11.87
C LEU A 66 7.18 -6.46 -12.41
N GLY A 67 7.18 -5.40 -11.59
CA GLY A 67 6.64 -4.11 -11.97
C GLY A 67 7.41 -3.41 -13.09
N GLU A 68 8.73 -3.57 -13.16
CA GLU A 68 9.55 -3.00 -14.23
C GLU A 68 9.43 -3.78 -15.54
N GLN A 69 9.41 -5.11 -15.45
CA GLN A 69 9.49 -5.98 -16.64
C GLN A 69 8.13 -6.29 -17.27
N TYR A 70 7.05 -6.25 -16.48
CA TYR A 70 5.69 -6.58 -16.91
C TYR A 70 4.72 -5.40 -16.69
N ALA A 71 5.23 -4.17 -16.72
CA ALA A 71 4.44 -2.97 -16.51
C ALA A 71 3.23 -2.90 -17.47
N THR A 72 3.47 -3.26 -18.73
CA THR A 72 2.49 -3.26 -19.83
C THR A 72 1.37 -4.24 -19.57
N GLU A 73 1.68 -5.50 -19.31
CA GLU A 73 0.71 -6.57 -19.08
C GLU A 73 -0.13 -6.30 -17.83
N LEU A 74 0.51 -5.78 -16.77
CA LEU A 74 -0.19 -5.43 -15.55
C LEU A 74 -1.16 -4.27 -15.74
N ALA A 75 -0.83 -3.30 -16.60
CA ALA A 75 -1.70 -2.17 -16.90
C ALA A 75 -2.84 -2.58 -17.83
N GLU A 76 -2.56 -3.36 -18.87
CA GLU A 76 -3.56 -3.88 -19.80
C GLU A 76 -4.58 -4.77 -19.08
N ALA A 77 -4.12 -5.69 -18.22
CA ALA A 77 -5.03 -6.52 -17.43
C ALA A 77 -5.91 -5.69 -16.49
N GLU A 78 -5.38 -4.61 -15.91
CA GLU A 78 -6.18 -3.73 -15.05
C GLU A 78 -7.24 -2.95 -15.84
N ALA A 79 -6.87 -2.48 -17.04
CA ALA A 79 -7.80 -1.81 -17.95
C ALA A 79 -8.93 -2.76 -18.36
N GLU A 80 -8.60 -3.99 -18.78
CA GLU A 80 -9.60 -4.97 -19.19
C GLU A 80 -10.57 -5.34 -18.04
N LYS A 81 -10.06 -5.49 -16.81
CA LYS A 81 -10.92 -5.68 -15.63
C LYS A 81 -11.85 -4.49 -15.41
N GLY A 82 -11.34 -3.28 -15.58
CA GLY A 82 -12.12 -2.05 -15.53
C GLY A 82 -13.25 -2.05 -16.57
N ASP A 83 -12.93 -2.41 -17.81
CA ASP A 83 -13.88 -2.45 -18.92
C ASP A 83 -14.99 -3.50 -18.69
N VAL A 84 -14.65 -4.68 -18.18
CA VAL A 84 -15.65 -5.71 -17.83
C VAL A 84 -16.58 -5.21 -16.72
N ALA A 85 -16.03 -4.57 -15.68
CA ALA A 85 -16.83 -4.01 -14.59
C ALA A 85 -17.74 -2.87 -15.10
N GLU A 86 -17.22 -1.97 -15.93
CA GLU A 86 -17.98 -0.87 -16.53
C GLU A 86 -19.11 -1.41 -17.43
N CYS A 87 -18.83 -2.41 -18.26
CA CYS A 87 -19.84 -3.09 -19.08
C CYS A 87 -20.95 -3.72 -18.23
N ALA A 88 -20.60 -4.37 -17.12
CA ALA A 88 -21.57 -4.98 -16.21
C ALA A 88 -22.49 -3.92 -15.57
N ILE A 89 -21.90 -2.83 -15.07
CA ILE A 89 -22.66 -1.71 -14.49
C ILE A 89 -23.58 -1.07 -15.53
N TYR A 90 -23.08 -0.86 -16.76
CA TYR A 90 -23.86 -0.27 -17.84
C TYR A 90 -25.06 -1.15 -18.24
N LYS A 91 -24.89 -2.49 -18.26
CA LYS A 91 -26.00 -3.43 -18.45
C LYS A 91 -27.05 -3.33 -17.34
N GLN A 92 -26.63 -3.25 -16.08
CA GLN A 92 -27.55 -3.09 -14.95
C GLN A 92 -28.31 -1.75 -15.00
N MET A 93 -27.64 -0.67 -15.40
CA MET A 93 -28.26 0.63 -15.62
C MET A 93 -29.34 0.56 -16.71
N LYS A 94 -29.05 -0.10 -17.85
CA LYS A 94 -30.04 -0.33 -18.92
C LYS A 94 -31.23 -1.18 -18.47
N ALA A 95 -31.02 -2.10 -17.54
CA ALA A 95 -32.09 -2.90 -16.94
C ALA A 95 -32.94 -2.12 -15.92
N GLY A 96 -32.64 -0.84 -15.66
CA GLY A 96 -33.39 0.01 -14.74
C GLY A 96 -32.92 -0.01 -13.29
N ASN A 97 -31.75 -0.58 -12.99
CA ASN A 97 -31.19 -0.52 -11.64
C ASN A 97 -30.74 0.92 -11.30
N THR A 98 -31.53 1.60 -10.47
CA THR A 98 -31.30 3.00 -10.06
C THR A 98 -29.97 3.21 -9.33
N ILE A 99 -29.49 2.22 -8.58
CA ILE A 99 -28.21 2.29 -7.88
C ILE A 99 -27.06 2.32 -8.89
N ALA A 100 -27.11 1.45 -9.91
CA ALA A 100 -26.11 1.43 -10.99
C ALA A 100 -26.14 2.73 -11.79
N THR A 101 -27.33 3.27 -12.08
CA THR A 101 -27.51 4.58 -12.73
C THR A 101 -26.87 5.71 -11.92
N LEU A 102 -27.17 5.79 -10.62
CA LEU A 102 -26.63 6.84 -9.74
C LEU A 102 -25.11 6.73 -9.63
N PHE A 103 -24.58 5.52 -9.44
CA PHE A 103 -23.14 5.28 -9.41
C PHE A 103 -22.47 5.76 -10.70
N PHE A 104 -23.00 5.39 -11.86
CA PHE A 104 -22.45 5.78 -13.15
C PHE A 104 -22.45 7.31 -13.34
N LEU A 105 -23.54 7.98 -12.98
CA LEU A 105 -23.65 9.43 -13.06
C LEU A 105 -22.66 10.14 -12.12
N LYS A 106 -22.48 9.65 -10.89
CA LYS A 106 -21.49 10.19 -9.95
C LYS A 106 -20.08 10.06 -10.50
N CYS A 107 -19.69 8.86 -10.94
CA CYS A 107 -18.32 8.57 -11.35
C CYS A 107 -17.93 9.17 -12.72
N LYS A 108 -18.83 9.18 -13.70
CA LYS A 108 -18.50 9.54 -15.10
C LYS A 108 -19.04 10.90 -15.55
N ARG A 109 -20.07 11.43 -14.89
CA ARG A 109 -20.70 12.72 -15.26
C ARG A 109 -20.44 13.83 -14.26
N GLY A 110 -19.66 13.55 -13.20
CA GLY A 110 -19.31 14.56 -12.20
C GLY A 110 -20.53 15.05 -11.40
N TRP A 111 -21.56 14.21 -11.25
CA TRP A 111 -22.66 14.54 -10.36
C TRP A 111 -22.12 14.62 -8.92
N VAL A 112 -22.11 15.83 -8.37
CA VAL A 112 -21.84 16.10 -6.95
C VAL A 112 -23.17 16.19 -6.18
N GLU A 113 -23.32 15.41 -5.11
CA GLU A 113 -24.45 15.59 -4.21
C GLU A 113 -24.28 16.90 -3.45
N ALA A 114 -25.14 17.88 -3.74
CA ALA A 114 -25.22 19.09 -2.94
C ALA A 114 -25.78 18.72 -1.56
N GLN A 115 -24.91 18.67 -0.55
CA GLN A 115 -25.36 18.60 0.83
C GLN A 115 -25.89 19.98 1.24
N PRO A 116 -27.02 20.05 1.98
CA PRO A 116 -27.50 21.32 2.51
C PRO A 116 -26.43 21.99 3.37
N GLY A 117 -26.03 23.22 3.01
CA GLY A 117 -24.98 23.97 3.70
C GLY A 117 -23.54 23.61 3.28
N ALA A 118 -23.33 22.74 2.28
CA ALA A 118 -21.99 22.53 1.74
C ALA A 118 -21.51 23.78 1.00
N PRO A 119 -20.23 24.17 1.19
CA PRO A 119 -19.63 25.21 0.37
C PRO A 119 -19.69 24.80 -1.11
N PRO A 120 -19.83 25.75 -2.04
CA PRO A 120 -19.85 25.45 -3.48
C PRO A 120 -18.61 24.62 -3.86
N PRO A 121 -18.73 23.73 -4.86
CA PRO A 121 -17.64 22.86 -5.27
C PRO A 121 -16.39 23.71 -5.51
N ALA A 122 -15.30 23.33 -4.83
CA ALA A 122 -14.10 24.15 -4.69
C ALA A 122 -13.67 24.72 -6.04
N ASP A 123 -13.53 26.04 -6.06
CA ASP A 123 -12.85 26.76 -7.12
C ASP A 123 -11.52 26.06 -7.41
N VAL A 124 -11.16 25.87 -8.68
CA VAL A 124 -10.00 25.07 -9.13
C VAL A 124 -8.65 25.68 -8.70
N ARG A 125 -8.71 26.82 -8.00
CA ARG A 125 -7.57 27.52 -7.42
C ARG A 125 -7.01 26.70 -6.24
N PRO A 126 -5.67 26.52 -6.16
CA PRO A 126 -5.05 25.78 -5.07
C PRO A 126 -5.38 26.43 -3.72
N LEU A 127 -5.70 25.60 -2.73
CA LEU A 127 -5.99 26.03 -1.38
C LEU A 127 -4.81 26.83 -0.82
N HIS A 128 -5.05 28.08 -0.41
CA HIS A 128 -4.07 28.87 0.32
C HIS A 128 -4.09 28.43 1.78
N LEU A 129 -3.03 27.74 2.22
CA LEU A 129 -2.86 27.30 3.60
C LEU A 129 -1.95 28.30 4.33
N THR A 130 -2.51 29.04 5.28
CA THR A 130 -1.73 29.89 6.18
C THR A 130 -1.34 29.05 7.39
N LEU A 131 -0.03 28.81 7.57
CA LEU A 131 0.51 28.09 8.71
C LEU A 131 1.03 29.09 9.74
N GLU A 132 0.38 29.17 10.90
CA GLU A 132 0.94 29.88 12.05
C GLU A 132 1.73 28.89 12.91
N VAL A 133 3.04 29.08 12.96
CA VAL A 133 3.92 28.28 13.81
C VAL A 133 3.91 28.91 15.21
N VAL A 134 3.22 28.26 16.14
CA VAL A 134 3.22 28.64 17.56
C VAL A 134 4.30 27.84 18.28
N GLU A 135 5.22 28.54 18.96
CA GLU A 135 6.19 27.88 19.83
C GLU A 135 5.46 27.22 21.01
N SER A 136 5.67 25.92 21.17
CA SER A 136 5.12 25.17 22.30
C SER A 136 5.81 25.64 23.59
N PRO A 137 5.06 25.87 24.69
CA PRO A 137 5.68 26.15 25.97
C PRO A 137 6.66 25.03 26.36
N PRO A 138 7.74 25.34 27.10
CA PRO A 138 8.68 24.33 27.55
C PRO A 138 7.96 23.24 28.35
N ARG A 139 8.04 21.99 27.87
CA ARG A 139 7.49 20.80 28.51
C ARG A 139 8.27 20.53 29.81
N GLY A 140 7.66 20.77 30.98
CA GLY A 140 8.25 20.59 32.32
C GLY A 140 8.08 19.19 32.91
N ASP A 141 7.64 18.21 32.13
CA ASP A 141 7.17 16.87 32.53
C ASP A 141 8.22 15.75 32.40
N TYR A 142 9.51 16.07 32.21
CA TYR A 142 10.58 15.06 32.03
C TYR A 142 11.49 14.80 33.25
N ASP A 143 11.30 15.48 34.39
CA ASP A 143 12.12 15.24 35.59
C ASP A 143 11.59 14.11 36.49
N GLU A 144 10.52 13.42 36.08
CA GLU A 144 10.13 12.17 36.71
C GLU A 144 11.13 11.07 36.33
N VAL A 145 12.12 10.85 37.20
CA VAL A 145 12.98 9.68 37.16
C VAL A 145 12.07 8.45 37.16
N ILE A 146 11.99 7.76 36.02
CA ILE A 146 11.25 6.50 35.90
C ILE A 146 11.95 5.46 36.77
N VAL A 147 11.56 5.37 38.04
CA VAL A 147 12.02 4.34 38.96
C VAL A 147 11.39 3.03 38.50
N ARG A 148 12.16 2.22 37.78
CA ARG A 148 11.71 0.87 37.43
C ARG A 148 11.53 0.08 38.74
N PRO A 149 10.36 -0.53 38.99
CA PRO A 149 10.20 -1.38 40.16
C PRO A 149 11.21 -2.54 40.08
N PRO A 150 11.82 -2.94 41.21
CA PRO A 150 12.78 -4.03 41.23
C PRO A 150 12.11 -5.35 40.80
N PRO A 151 12.85 -6.24 40.13
CA PRO A 151 12.29 -7.50 39.65
C PRO A 151 11.77 -8.36 40.81
N PRO A 152 10.67 -9.12 40.62
CA PRO A 152 10.16 -10.00 41.64
C PRO A 152 11.21 -11.06 42.01
N ARG A 153 11.36 -11.33 43.31
CA ARG A 153 12.29 -12.35 43.80
C ARG A 153 11.86 -13.72 43.28
N PRO A 154 12.82 -14.59 42.88
CA PRO A 154 12.47 -15.94 42.46
C PRO A 154 11.81 -16.67 43.63
N VAL A 155 10.64 -17.25 43.36
CA VAL A 155 9.93 -18.11 44.29
C VAL A 155 10.74 -19.41 44.39
N ASN A 156 11.44 -19.61 45.51
CA ASN A 156 12.09 -20.89 45.78
C ASN A 156 10.96 -21.93 45.94
N GLY A 157 10.84 -22.83 44.96
CA GLY A 157 9.95 -23.97 45.04
C GLY A 157 10.39 -24.87 46.19
N ASP A 158 9.59 -24.93 47.25
CA ASP A 158 9.74 -25.89 48.33
C ASP A 158 9.52 -27.30 47.77
N ALA A 159 10.62 -27.94 47.43
CA ALA A 159 10.70 -29.38 47.33
C ALA A 159 10.76 -29.96 48.75
N ARG A 160 9.93 -30.99 48.96
CA ARG A 160 9.91 -31.98 50.06
C ARG A 160 9.00 -31.62 51.25
N LYS A 161 7.98 -32.47 51.44
CA LYS A 161 8.04 -33.51 52.47
C LYS A 161 7.35 -34.81 51.98
N PRO A 162 8.01 -35.97 52.09
CA PRO A 162 7.37 -37.28 52.08
C PRO A 162 6.95 -37.71 53.50
N HIS A 163 6.01 -38.67 53.51
CA HIS A 163 5.37 -39.40 54.63
C HIS A 163 4.17 -38.74 55.29
#